data_AF-A0AAD7Q9T9-F1
#
_entry.id   AF-A0AAD7Q9T9-F1
#
_cell.length_a   1.000
_cell.length_b   1.000
_cell.length_c   1.000
_cell.angle_alpha   90.00
_cell.angle_beta   90.00
_cell.angle_gamma   90.00
#
_symmetry.space_group_name_H-M   'P 1'
#
loop_
_entity.id
_entity.type
_entity.pdbx_description
1 polymer ?
#
loop_
_entity_poly.entity_id
_entity_poly.type
_entity_poly.pdbx_seq_one_letter_code
_entity_poly.pdbx_strand_id
1 'polypeptide(L)'
;MEDAREMEDKPSEVISDKESEMNQETRDEMLSRHRKEISQLQKKEIELKKAAARGSKAEQKAKKKQVEEEVSQLSAKLKENHAKELAFIRLQCPPDRSKASKAQQRRDKRARREAEREQRIQAEQGDIPDGHCLYRAVEDQLALLSGGLSPYTYQELREMAAAYMRKHAYDFLPFYQSENFVEGASDGSLAERFENYCREVDSTATWGGQLELGALTYCLKKNIMIFSGSFPDVEMGKECKSDDNTGSANSSIMLSYQ
;
A
#
# COMPACT_ATOMS: atom_id res chain seq x y z
N MET A 1 -22.67 50.35 28.35
CA MET A 1 -22.79 51.01 29.66
C MET A 1 -22.71 49.89 30.67
N GLU A 2 -21.55 49.64 31.29
CA GLU A 2 -21.04 50.40 32.47
C GLU A 2 -22.15 50.50 33.53
N ASP A 3 -22.01 50.08 34.78
CA ASP A 3 -20.80 49.94 35.59
C ASP A 3 -21.14 49.13 36.87
N ALA A 4 -20.06 48.72 37.53
CA ALA A 4 -19.84 48.05 38.80
C ALA A 4 -20.83 48.27 39.99
N ARG A 5 -20.86 47.30 40.93
CA ARG A 5 -20.12 47.37 42.21
C ARG A 5 -20.41 46.20 43.18
N GLU A 6 -19.32 45.78 43.82
CA GLU A 6 -19.13 44.82 44.92
C GLU A 6 -19.93 45.09 46.20
N MET A 7 -20.11 44.04 47.02
CA MET A 7 -19.72 43.89 48.45
C MET A 7 -20.50 42.69 49.04
N GLU A 8 -19.87 41.55 49.32
CA GLU A 8 -19.15 41.16 50.56
C GLU A 8 -20.03 40.82 51.79
N ASP A 9 -19.48 39.90 52.59
CA ASP A 9 -19.87 39.39 53.92
C ASP A 9 -20.97 38.30 53.98
N LYS A 10 -20.81 37.10 54.59
CA LYS A 10 -19.72 36.42 55.34
C LYS A 10 -20.24 34.99 55.71
N PRO A 11 -19.62 34.16 56.59
CA PRO A 11 -19.11 32.82 56.24
C PRO A 11 -19.75 31.64 57.01
N SER A 12 -19.50 30.41 56.56
CA SER A 12 -19.51 29.15 57.36
C SER A 12 -19.23 27.99 56.40
N GLU A 13 -18.37 27.01 56.63
CA GLU A 13 -17.57 26.61 57.77
C GLU A 13 -16.49 25.66 57.23
N VAL A 14 -15.29 25.79 57.76
CA VAL A 14 -14.12 24.94 57.48
C VAL A 14 -14.16 23.73 58.40
N ILE A 15 -14.02 22.52 57.84
CA ILE A 15 -13.34 21.35 58.46
C ILE A 15 -12.69 20.59 57.28
N SER A 16 -11.45 20.87 56.87
CA SER A 16 -10.17 20.47 57.48
C SER A 16 -10.10 18.97 57.81
N ASP A 17 -9.50 18.15 56.94
CA ASP A 17 -8.32 17.36 57.34
C ASP A 17 -7.58 16.72 56.13
N LYS A 18 -6.32 17.17 55.99
CA LYS A 18 -5.08 16.39 55.79
C LYS A 18 -4.77 15.66 54.48
N GLU A 19 -3.81 16.27 53.78
CA GLU A 19 -2.53 15.69 53.34
C GLU A 19 -2.54 14.30 52.66
N SER A 20 -2.36 14.32 51.34
CA SER A 20 -1.21 13.66 50.73
C SER A 20 -0.84 14.38 49.44
N GLU A 21 0.17 15.24 49.51
CA GLU A 21 0.83 15.81 48.35
C GLU A 21 1.27 14.68 47.40
N MET A 22 0.66 14.60 46.23
CA MET A 22 1.11 13.75 45.13
C MET A 22 2.43 14.30 44.59
N ASN A 23 3.55 13.92 45.20
CA ASN A 23 4.84 13.94 44.51
C ASN A 23 4.83 12.81 43.47
N GLN A 24 4.32 13.13 42.28
CA GLN A 24 4.22 12.21 41.16
C GLN A 24 5.64 12.02 40.57
N GLU A 25 6.28 10.90 40.89
CA GLU A 25 7.62 10.52 40.40
C GLU A 25 7.64 10.56 38.87
N THR A 26 8.59 11.29 38.27
CA THR A 26 8.72 11.37 36.81
C THR A 26 9.19 10.04 36.22
N ARG A 27 8.94 9.81 34.92
CA ARG A 27 9.36 8.58 34.22
C ARG A 27 10.86 8.28 34.39
N ASP A 28 11.70 9.31 34.38
CA ASP A 28 13.15 9.16 34.49
C ASP A 28 13.61 8.87 35.94
N GLU A 29 12.94 9.45 36.93
CA GLU A 29 13.15 9.13 38.35
C GLU A 29 12.74 7.69 38.65
N MET A 30 11.59 7.24 38.14
CA MET A 30 11.12 5.86 38.24
C MET A 30 12.10 4.87 37.60
N LEU A 31 12.56 5.15 36.37
CA LEU A 31 13.57 4.30 35.71
C LEU A 31 14.89 4.27 36.48
N SER A 32 15.27 5.39 37.13
CA SER A 32 16.44 5.45 38.00
C SER A 32 16.26 4.58 39.25
N ARG A 33 15.07 4.59 39.84
CA ARG A 33 14.71 3.71 40.96
C ARG A 33 14.72 2.23 40.54
N HIS A 34 14.14 1.87 39.40
CA HIS A 34 14.17 0.50 38.86
C HIS A 34 15.60 -0.01 38.70
N ARG A 35 16.51 0.82 38.15
CA ARG A 35 17.93 0.48 38.03
C ARG A 35 18.60 0.25 39.39
N LYS A 36 18.31 1.08 40.39
CA LYS A 36 18.83 0.93 41.75
C LYS A 36 18.33 -0.34 42.42
N GLU A 37 17.03 -0.64 42.30
CA GLU A 37 16.41 -1.85 42.86
C GLU A 37 16.99 -3.13 42.24
N ILE A 38 17.21 -3.15 40.91
CA ILE A 38 17.89 -4.25 40.22
C ILE A 38 19.32 -4.43 40.75
N SER A 39 20.07 -3.33 40.89
CA SER A 39 21.44 -3.38 41.42
C SER A 39 21.50 -3.87 42.87
N GLN A 40 20.53 -3.48 43.70
CA GLN A 40 20.45 -3.93 45.09
C GLN A 40 20.12 -5.43 45.18
N LEU A 41 19.19 -5.93 44.35
CA LEU A 41 18.89 -7.37 44.31
C LEU A 41 20.10 -8.19 43.85
N GLN A 42 20.83 -7.73 42.83
CA GLN A 42 22.05 -8.41 42.38
C GLN A 42 23.14 -8.46 43.47
N LYS A 43 23.31 -7.37 44.23
CA LYS A 43 24.25 -7.35 45.37
C LYS A 43 23.84 -8.35 46.46
N LYS A 44 22.55 -8.35 46.85
CA LYS A 44 22.01 -9.30 47.83
C LYS A 44 22.10 -10.75 47.34
N GLU A 45 21.84 -11.02 46.07
CA GLU A 45 22.00 -12.34 45.46
C GLU A 45 23.44 -12.86 45.61
N ILE A 46 24.44 -12.02 45.32
CA ILE A 46 25.86 -12.39 45.45
C ILE A 46 26.21 -12.68 46.91
N GLU A 47 25.73 -11.89 47.87
CA GLU A 47 25.95 -12.11 49.30
C GLU A 47 25.31 -13.42 49.80
N LEU A 48 24.06 -13.68 49.41
CA LEU A 48 23.35 -14.90 49.77
C LEU A 48 23.99 -16.13 49.13
N LYS A 49 24.43 -16.06 47.87
CA LYS A 49 25.19 -17.13 47.21
C LYS A 49 26.53 -17.40 47.90
N LYS A 50 27.23 -16.35 48.36
CA LYS A 50 28.48 -16.49 49.13
C LYS A 50 28.24 -17.12 50.51
N ALA A 51 27.14 -16.75 51.19
CA ALA A 51 26.78 -17.33 52.48
C ALA A 51 26.37 -18.81 52.35
N ALA A 52 25.62 -19.16 51.30
CA ALA A 52 25.21 -20.54 50.99
C ALA A 52 26.39 -21.47 50.63
N ALA A 53 27.55 -20.92 50.28
CA ALA A 53 28.78 -21.68 50.02
C ALA A 53 29.54 -22.12 51.29
N ARG A 54 29.06 -21.76 52.50
CA ARG A 54 29.68 -22.14 53.79
C ARG A 54 28.93 -23.33 54.41
N GLY A 55 29.66 -24.35 54.87
CA GLY A 55 29.11 -25.52 55.59
C GLY A 55 29.49 -26.87 54.97
N SER A 56 28.83 -27.96 55.40
CA SER A 56 29.06 -29.31 54.85
C SER A 56 28.49 -29.46 53.43
N LYS A 57 29.02 -30.40 52.63
CA LYS A 57 28.64 -30.60 51.22
C LYS A 57 27.13 -30.83 51.00
N ALA A 58 26.46 -31.49 51.95
CA ALA A 58 25.01 -31.69 51.91
C ALA A 58 24.23 -30.39 52.23
N GLU A 59 24.74 -29.60 53.18
CA GLU A 59 24.15 -28.34 53.62
C GLU A 59 24.30 -27.24 52.56
N GLN A 60 25.45 -27.18 51.88
CA GLN A 60 25.69 -26.27 50.75
C GLN A 60 24.70 -26.51 49.61
N LYS A 61 24.41 -27.78 49.28
CA LYS A 61 23.48 -28.12 48.19
C LYS A 61 22.04 -27.70 48.51
N ALA A 62 21.59 -27.91 49.75
CA ALA A 62 20.27 -27.50 50.21
C ALA A 62 20.12 -25.97 50.24
N LYS A 63 21.08 -25.27 50.86
CA LYS A 63 21.06 -23.79 50.97
C LYS A 63 21.20 -23.11 49.61
N LYS A 64 22.03 -23.65 48.70
CA LYS A 64 22.17 -23.11 47.34
C LYS A 64 20.87 -23.19 46.56
N LYS A 65 20.17 -24.33 46.61
CA LYS A 65 18.87 -24.51 45.92
C LYS A 65 17.82 -23.55 46.48
N GLN A 66 17.76 -23.40 47.81
CA GLN A 66 16.82 -22.49 48.47
C GLN A 66 17.07 -21.02 48.10
N VAL A 67 18.33 -20.56 48.13
CA VAL A 67 18.72 -19.19 47.75
C VAL A 67 18.43 -18.92 46.27
N GLU A 68 18.66 -19.88 45.38
CA GLU A 68 18.40 -19.72 43.95
C GLU A 68 16.90 -19.59 43.64
N GLU A 69 16.06 -20.36 44.32
CA GLU A 69 14.60 -20.29 44.18
C GLU A 69 14.04 -18.97 44.73
N GLU A 70 14.52 -18.51 45.89
CA GLU A 70 14.11 -17.24 46.50
C GLU A 70 14.53 -16.03 45.63
N VAL A 71 15.74 -16.04 45.08
CA VAL A 71 16.21 -15.00 44.14
C VAL A 71 15.37 -14.98 42.86
N SER A 72 15.03 -16.15 42.32
CA SER A 72 14.17 -16.25 41.13
C SER A 72 12.80 -15.63 41.38
N GLN A 73 12.14 -15.99 42.49
CA GLN A 73 10.82 -15.46 42.87
C GLN A 73 10.85 -13.93 43.11
N LEU A 74 11.85 -13.43 43.84
CA LEU A 74 11.98 -12.00 44.12
C LEU A 74 12.27 -11.18 42.85
N SER A 75 13.11 -11.70 41.95
CA SER A 75 13.42 -11.02 40.69
C SER A 75 12.23 -10.97 39.74
N ALA A 76 11.42 -12.02 39.68
CA ALA A 76 10.21 -12.07 38.86
C ALA A 76 9.17 -11.06 39.36
N LYS A 77 8.91 -11.04 40.67
CA LYS A 77 7.98 -10.08 41.29
C LYS A 77 8.41 -8.63 41.10
N LEU A 78 9.71 -8.35 41.17
CA LEU A 78 10.23 -7.01 40.93
C LEU A 78 10.02 -6.57 39.47
N LYS A 79 10.34 -7.44 38.50
CA LYS A 79 10.12 -7.16 37.07
C LYS A 79 8.65 -6.94 36.74
N GLU A 80 7.76 -7.72 37.34
CA GLU A 80 6.32 -7.57 37.17
C GLU A 80 5.82 -6.21 37.69
N ASN A 81 6.28 -5.79 38.87
CA ASN A 81 5.95 -4.48 39.44
C ASN A 81 6.50 -3.34 38.57
N HIS A 82 7.75 -3.44 38.08
CA HIS A 82 8.33 -2.46 37.16
C HIS A 82 7.51 -2.35 35.86
N ALA A 83 7.07 -3.48 35.31
CA ALA A 83 6.23 -3.50 34.12
C ALA A 83 4.86 -2.82 34.36
N LYS A 84 4.24 -3.07 35.52
CA LYS A 84 2.98 -2.42 35.94
C LYS A 84 3.16 -0.92 36.10
N GLU A 85 4.23 -0.48 36.75
CA GLU A 85 4.55 0.94 36.95
C GLU A 85 4.81 1.67 35.61
N LEU A 86 5.55 1.04 34.69
CA LEU A 86 5.79 1.58 33.34
C LEU A 86 4.50 1.65 32.50
N ALA A 87 3.60 0.66 32.64
CA ALA A 87 2.31 0.68 31.98
C ALA A 87 1.40 1.78 32.55
N PHE A 88 1.41 1.98 33.87
CA PHE A 88 0.62 3.00 34.56
C PHE A 88 1.01 4.42 34.14
N ILE A 89 2.31 4.73 34.04
CA ILE A 89 2.78 6.02 33.52
C ILE A 89 2.35 6.23 32.06
N ARG A 90 2.29 5.17 31.26
CA ARG A 90 1.86 5.25 29.85
C ARG A 90 0.38 5.66 29.71
N LEU A 91 -0.45 5.43 30.73
CA LEU A 91 -1.85 5.88 30.78
C LEU A 91 -2.03 7.28 31.38
N GLN A 92 -1.07 7.79 32.16
CA GLN A 92 -1.16 9.12 32.81
C GLN A 92 -0.63 10.28 31.97
N CYS A 93 -0.11 10.03 30.77
CA CYS A 93 0.32 11.09 29.87
C CYS A 93 -0.76 11.37 28.81
N PRO A 94 -1.46 12.53 28.81
CA PRO A 94 -2.15 12.97 27.61
C PRO A 94 -1.11 13.10 26.47
N PRO A 95 -1.49 12.96 25.19
CA PRO A 95 -0.54 13.11 24.08
C PRO A 95 0.07 14.51 24.14
N ASP A 96 1.29 14.58 24.67
CA ASP A 96 2.06 15.81 24.81
C ASP A 96 2.39 16.34 23.40
N ARG A 97 1.77 17.47 23.07
CA ARG A 97 2.07 18.26 21.87
C ARG A 97 3.38 19.02 22.08
N SER A 98 4.45 18.32 22.44
CA SER A 98 5.79 18.88 22.31
C SER A 98 6.10 18.91 20.81
N LYS A 99 6.19 20.13 20.26
CA LYS A 99 6.55 20.35 18.85
C LYS A 99 7.79 19.51 18.55
N ALA A 100 7.67 18.56 17.62
CA ALA A 100 8.78 17.71 17.20
C ALA A 100 10.05 18.56 17.03
N SER A 101 11.18 18.10 17.59
CA SER A 101 12.47 18.78 17.48
C SER A 101 12.71 19.26 16.05
N LYS A 102 13.31 20.44 15.86
CA LYS A 102 13.63 20.97 14.52
C LYS A 102 14.37 19.95 13.65
N ALA A 103 15.17 19.06 14.26
CA ALA A 103 15.82 17.95 13.56
C ALA A 103 14.84 16.89 13.05
N GLN A 104 13.83 16.52 13.85
CA GLN A 104 12.79 15.57 13.47
C GLN A 104 11.90 16.16 12.36
N GLN A 105 11.50 17.43 12.47
CA GLN A 105 10.73 18.11 11.42
C GLN A 105 11.48 18.16 10.07
N ARG A 106 12.82 18.29 10.07
CA ARG A 106 13.63 18.25 8.83
C ARG A 106 13.64 16.86 8.19
N ARG A 107 13.75 15.80 9.00
CA ARG A 107 13.68 14.40 8.52
C ARG A 107 12.30 14.08 7.97
N ASP A 108 11.24 14.44 8.70
CA ASP A 108 9.86 14.20 8.28
C ASP A 108 9.52 14.98 7.00
N LYS A 109 10.00 16.23 6.88
CA LYS A 109 9.82 17.03 5.65
C LYS A 109 10.58 16.45 4.46
N ARG A 110 11.77 15.87 4.66
CA ARG A 110 12.51 15.16 3.61
C ARG A 110 11.77 13.88 3.21
N ALA A 111 11.37 13.06 4.17
CA ALA A 111 10.63 11.81 3.93
C ALA A 111 9.31 12.06 3.20
N ARG A 112 8.57 13.14 3.56
CA ARG A 112 7.36 13.54 2.82
C ARG A 112 7.64 13.92 1.38
N ARG A 113 8.71 14.68 1.12
CA ARG A 113 9.11 15.07 -0.24
C ARG A 113 9.59 13.87 -1.07
N GLU A 114 10.28 12.93 -0.43
CA GLU A 114 10.71 11.67 -1.06
C GLU A 114 9.50 10.80 -1.40
N ALA A 115 8.55 10.62 -0.47
CA ALA A 115 7.32 9.90 -0.72
C ALA A 115 6.43 10.57 -1.79
N GLU A 116 6.34 11.90 -1.78
CA GLU A 116 5.62 12.67 -2.81
C GLU A 116 6.29 12.53 -4.18
N ARG A 117 7.63 12.52 -4.23
CA ARG A 117 8.40 12.27 -5.45
C ARG A 117 8.21 10.84 -5.95
N GLU A 118 8.21 9.85 -5.07
CA GLU A 118 7.96 8.45 -5.40
C GLU A 118 6.53 8.26 -5.93
N GLN A 119 5.53 8.91 -5.32
CA GLN A 119 4.15 8.88 -5.82
C GLN A 119 4.02 9.53 -7.20
N ARG A 120 4.68 10.67 -7.46
CA ARG A 120 4.72 11.30 -8.78
C ARG A 120 5.38 10.40 -9.82
N ILE A 121 6.52 9.78 -9.49
CA ILE A 121 7.21 8.86 -10.39
C ILE A 121 6.35 7.64 -10.69
N GLN A 122 5.63 7.08 -9.70
CA GLN A 122 4.72 5.96 -9.93
C GLN A 122 3.52 6.35 -10.79
N ALA A 123 2.95 7.55 -10.60
CA ALA A 123 1.89 8.06 -11.45
C ALA A 123 2.38 8.29 -12.90
N GLU A 124 3.56 8.91 -13.07
CA GLU A 124 4.19 9.13 -14.38
C GLU A 124 4.65 7.82 -15.05
N GLN A 125 5.04 6.80 -14.28
CA GLN A 125 5.39 5.46 -14.82
C GLN A 125 4.17 4.65 -15.25
N GLY A 126 2.98 4.96 -14.72
CA GLY A 126 1.71 4.44 -15.23
C GLY A 126 1.37 4.91 -16.64
N ASP A 127 2.05 5.96 -17.11
CA ASP A 127 1.89 6.56 -18.44
C ASP A 127 3.03 6.18 -19.41
N ILE A 128 3.94 5.26 -19.05
CA ILE A 128 4.82 4.66 -20.06
C ILE A 128 3.92 3.85 -20.99
N PRO A 129 3.85 4.13 -22.30
CA PRO A 129 3.07 3.33 -23.22
C PRO A 129 3.73 1.95 -23.29
N ASP A 130 3.29 1.04 -22.43
CA ASP A 130 3.46 -0.36 -22.69
C ASP A 130 2.70 -0.64 -23.99
N GLY A 131 3.24 -1.46 -24.89
CA GLY A 131 2.50 -1.73 -26.13
C GLY A 131 1.16 -2.42 -25.88
N HIS A 132 0.88 -2.81 -24.64
CA HIS A 132 -0.39 -3.35 -24.17
C HIS A 132 -1.48 -2.30 -23.95
N CYS A 133 -1.17 -0.99 -23.99
CA CYS A 133 -2.11 0.08 -23.71
C CYS A 133 -3.43 -0.03 -24.49
N LEU A 134 -3.36 -0.39 -25.78
CA LEU A 134 -4.54 -0.62 -26.62
C LEU A 134 -5.48 -1.68 -26.02
N TYR A 135 -4.92 -2.84 -25.68
CA TYR A 135 -5.65 -4.00 -25.20
C TYR A 135 -6.18 -3.80 -23.78
N ARG A 136 -5.39 -3.12 -22.94
CA ARG A 136 -5.81 -2.73 -21.58
C ARG A 136 -6.96 -1.72 -21.62
N ALA A 137 -6.90 -0.73 -22.52
CA ALA A 137 -8.00 0.21 -22.69
C ALA A 137 -9.29 -0.50 -23.13
N VAL A 138 -9.19 -1.50 -24.02
CA VAL A 138 -10.33 -2.32 -24.43
C VAL A 138 -10.85 -3.19 -23.27
N GLU A 139 -9.96 -3.84 -22.52
CA GLU A 139 -10.29 -4.61 -21.31
C GLU A 139 -11.04 -3.74 -20.28
N ASP A 140 -10.53 -2.54 -19.99
CA ASP A 140 -11.14 -1.59 -19.06
C ASP A 140 -12.55 -1.18 -19.52
N GLN A 141 -12.72 -0.87 -20.81
CA GLN A 141 -14.04 -0.58 -21.38
C GLN A 141 -14.96 -1.79 -21.24
N LEU A 142 -14.51 -3.00 -21.56
CA LEU A 142 -15.32 -4.21 -21.42
C LEU A 142 -15.72 -4.49 -19.96
N ALA A 143 -14.85 -4.21 -18.99
CA ALA A 143 -15.18 -4.29 -17.56
C ALA A 143 -16.28 -3.31 -17.17
N LEU A 144 -16.20 -2.06 -17.64
CA LEU A 144 -17.24 -1.05 -17.40
C LEU A 144 -18.59 -1.47 -17.99
N LEU A 145 -18.58 -2.07 -19.18
CA LEU A 145 -19.80 -2.55 -19.85
C LEU A 145 -20.41 -3.80 -19.20
N SER A 146 -19.58 -4.60 -18.53
CA SER A 146 -19.98 -5.90 -17.95
C SER A 146 -20.24 -5.82 -16.44
N GLY A 147 -20.23 -4.62 -15.84
CA GLY A 147 -20.56 -4.41 -14.42
C GLY A 147 -19.38 -4.60 -13.45
N GLY A 148 -18.14 -4.45 -13.91
CA GLY A 148 -16.94 -4.35 -13.07
C GLY A 148 -15.90 -5.44 -13.28
N LEU A 149 -16.19 -6.49 -14.05
CA LEU A 149 -15.22 -7.52 -14.44
C LEU A 149 -15.21 -7.67 -15.96
N SER A 150 -14.03 -7.57 -16.56
CA SER A 150 -13.90 -7.83 -17.99
C SER A 150 -14.08 -9.34 -18.25
N PRO A 151 -14.83 -9.73 -19.30
CA PRO A 151 -14.87 -11.11 -19.76
C PRO A 151 -13.54 -11.59 -20.37
N TYR A 152 -12.65 -10.67 -20.74
CA TYR A 152 -11.37 -10.97 -21.39
C TYR A 152 -10.25 -10.12 -20.80
N THR A 153 -9.09 -10.75 -20.60
CA THR A 153 -7.85 -10.08 -20.22
C THR A 153 -7.17 -9.45 -21.44
N TYR A 154 -6.28 -8.47 -21.24
CA TYR A 154 -5.49 -7.89 -22.33
C TYR A 154 -4.73 -8.94 -23.16
N GLN A 155 -4.32 -10.06 -22.54
CA GLN A 155 -3.59 -11.14 -23.21
C GLN A 155 -4.53 -11.96 -24.11
N GLU A 156 -5.71 -12.31 -23.61
CA GLU A 156 -6.74 -12.99 -24.42
C GLU A 156 -7.19 -12.12 -25.60
N LEU A 157 -7.31 -10.80 -25.39
CA LEU A 157 -7.63 -9.86 -26.48
C LEU A 157 -6.56 -9.83 -27.57
N ARG A 158 -5.27 -9.93 -27.21
CA ARG A 158 -4.15 -10.05 -28.17
C ARG A 158 -4.25 -11.32 -29.00
N GLU A 159 -4.41 -12.44 -28.31
CA GLU A 159 -4.53 -13.76 -28.93
C GLU A 159 -5.74 -13.79 -29.87
N MET A 160 -6.88 -13.24 -29.45
CA MET A 160 -8.10 -13.14 -30.27
C MET A 160 -7.89 -12.28 -31.51
N ALA A 161 -7.25 -11.12 -31.38
CA ALA A 161 -6.96 -10.25 -32.53
C ALA A 161 -6.03 -10.95 -33.53
N ALA A 162 -4.92 -11.52 -33.06
CA ALA A 162 -3.96 -12.23 -33.90
C ALA A 162 -4.58 -13.47 -34.57
N ALA A 163 -5.33 -14.29 -33.82
CA ALA A 163 -6.00 -15.47 -34.37
C ALA A 163 -7.03 -15.09 -35.45
N TYR A 164 -7.78 -14.00 -35.24
CA TYR A 164 -8.75 -13.53 -36.23
C TYR A 164 -8.07 -13.01 -37.50
N MET A 165 -7.01 -12.22 -37.34
CA MET A 165 -6.21 -11.71 -38.46
C MET A 165 -5.62 -12.84 -39.30
N ARG A 166 -5.03 -13.87 -38.67
CA ARG A 166 -4.50 -15.06 -39.37
C ARG A 166 -5.58 -15.77 -40.17
N LYS A 167 -6.76 -15.96 -39.58
CA LYS A 167 -7.90 -16.66 -40.23
C LYS A 167 -8.46 -15.89 -41.43
N HIS A 168 -8.40 -14.56 -41.39
CA HIS A 168 -8.96 -13.67 -42.41
C HIS A 168 -7.87 -12.86 -43.10
N ALA A 169 -6.68 -13.44 -43.31
CA ALA A 169 -5.50 -12.71 -43.78
C ALA A 169 -5.78 -11.85 -45.03
N TYR A 170 -6.53 -12.37 -46.00
CA TYR A 170 -6.87 -11.65 -47.23
C TYR A 170 -7.63 -10.33 -47.02
N ASP A 171 -8.37 -10.18 -45.93
CA ASP A 171 -9.13 -8.97 -45.62
C ASP A 171 -8.21 -7.88 -45.02
N PHE A 172 -7.13 -8.28 -44.35
CA PHE A 172 -6.17 -7.39 -43.70
C PHE A 172 -4.94 -7.09 -44.56
N LEU A 173 -4.57 -8.00 -45.47
CA LEU A 173 -3.40 -7.87 -46.34
C LEU A 173 -3.33 -6.55 -47.14
N PRO A 174 -4.42 -6.03 -47.73
CA PRO A 174 -4.40 -4.75 -48.44
C PRO A 174 -3.97 -3.57 -47.56
N PHE A 175 -4.34 -3.59 -46.29
CA PHE A 175 -4.03 -2.54 -45.31
C PHE A 175 -2.67 -2.76 -44.63
N TYR A 176 -2.26 -4.03 -44.49
CA TYR A 176 -0.93 -4.38 -43.98
C TYR A 176 0.21 -3.88 -44.88
N GLN A 177 0.02 -3.92 -46.20
CA GLN A 177 1.01 -3.44 -47.17
C GLN A 177 1.30 -1.93 -47.05
N SER A 178 0.30 -1.12 -46.68
CA SER A 178 0.47 0.34 -46.58
C SER A 178 1.24 0.80 -45.35
N GLU A 179 1.18 0.07 -44.24
CA GLU A 179 1.79 0.50 -42.96
C GLU A 179 3.21 -0.08 -42.75
N ASN A 180 3.55 -1.20 -43.41
CA ASN A 180 4.75 -1.99 -43.09
C ASN A 180 5.81 -2.07 -44.21
N PHE A 181 5.75 -1.19 -45.22
CA PHE A 181 6.77 -1.18 -46.28
C PHE A 181 8.09 -0.56 -45.79
N VAL A 182 8.86 -1.34 -45.03
CA VAL A 182 10.27 -1.05 -44.76
C VAL A 182 11.09 -1.69 -45.89
N GLU A 183 11.70 -0.86 -46.73
CA GLU A 183 12.72 -1.29 -47.69
C GLU A 183 13.91 -1.91 -46.92
N GLY A 184 13.95 -3.25 -46.84
CA GLY A 184 15.14 -3.97 -46.35
C GLY A 184 14.94 -5.27 -45.58
N ALA A 185 13.72 -5.71 -45.24
CA ALA A 185 13.51 -6.90 -44.41
C ALA A 185 13.05 -8.15 -45.21
N SER A 186 13.92 -9.15 -45.36
CA SER A 186 13.70 -10.57 -45.70
C SER A 186 13.01 -10.92 -47.03
N ASP A 187 13.51 -11.92 -47.76
CA ASP A 187 13.03 -12.37 -49.08
C ASP A 187 11.69 -13.13 -49.08
N GLY A 188 11.02 -13.21 -47.92
CA GLY A 188 9.79 -13.96 -47.71
C GLY A 188 8.57 -13.38 -48.42
N SER A 189 7.60 -14.24 -48.69
CA SER A 189 6.32 -13.85 -49.30
C SER A 189 5.53 -12.89 -48.38
N LEU A 190 4.66 -12.05 -48.95
CA LEU A 190 3.82 -11.12 -48.17
C LEU A 190 3.01 -11.84 -47.07
N ALA A 191 2.50 -13.04 -47.37
CA ALA A 191 1.74 -13.84 -46.43
C ALA A 191 2.59 -14.29 -45.23
N GLU A 192 3.87 -14.62 -45.46
CA GLU A 192 4.80 -15.01 -44.41
C GLU A 192 5.15 -13.83 -43.50
N ARG A 193 5.32 -12.63 -44.07
CA ARG A 193 5.53 -11.40 -43.28
C ARG A 193 4.31 -11.09 -42.41
N PHE A 194 3.11 -11.23 -42.96
CA PHE A 194 1.86 -11.04 -42.22
C PHE A 194 1.68 -12.09 -41.11
N GLU A 195 2.05 -13.34 -41.34
CA GLU A 195 2.04 -14.37 -40.30
C GLU A 195 3.01 -14.04 -39.16
N ASN A 196 4.22 -13.55 -39.49
CA ASN A 196 5.17 -13.10 -38.48
C ASN A 196 4.63 -11.90 -37.68
N TYR A 197 3.98 -10.95 -38.35
CA TYR A 197 3.28 -9.85 -37.69
C TYR A 197 2.23 -10.34 -36.70
N CYS A 198 1.37 -11.28 -37.11
CA CYS A 198 0.36 -11.86 -36.21
C CYS A 198 1.01 -12.56 -35.01
N ARG A 199 2.17 -13.20 -35.20
CA ARG A 199 2.95 -13.78 -34.10
C ARG A 199 3.49 -12.73 -33.14
N GLU A 200 3.99 -11.61 -33.65
CA GLU A 200 4.46 -10.51 -32.82
C GLU A 200 3.32 -9.89 -32.01
N VAL A 201 2.15 -9.67 -32.62
CA VAL A 201 0.95 -9.13 -31.95
C VAL A 201 0.53 -9.97 -30.74
N ASP A 202 0.60 -11.30 -30.89
CA ASP A 202 0.23 -12.32 -29.90
C ASP A 202 1.26 -12.46 -28.77
N SER A 203 2.54 -12.57 -29.16
CA SER A 203 3.62 -12.98 -28.23
C SER A 203 4.42 -11.82 -27.62
N THR A 204 4.23 -10.59 -28.09
CA THR A 204 5.05 -9.44 -27.67
C THR A 204 4.21 -8.25 -27.24
N ALA A 205 4.88 -7.26 -26.65
CA ALA A 205 4.33 -5.93 -26.38
C ALA A 205 4.41 -5.01 -27.61
N THR A 206 4.24 -5.52 -28.83
CA THR A 206 4.10 -4.66 -30.02
C THR A 206 2.87 -3.78 -29.86
N TRP A 207 3.02 -2.52 -30.26
CA TRP A 207 1.98 -1.50 -30.21
C TRP A 207 0.88 -1.90 -31.20
N GLY A 208 -0.37 -1.99 -30.72
CA GLY A 208 -1.51 -2.27 -31.59
C GLY A 208 -2.01 -0.99 -32.25
N GLY A 209 -2.66 -1.16 -33.40
CA GLY A 209 -3.24 -0.07 -34.20
C GLY A 209 -4.57 -0.45 -34.82
N GLN A 210 -4.79 0.03 -36.04
CA GLN A 210 -6.07 -0.11 -36.74
C GLN A 210 -6.40 -1.57 -37.11
N LEU A 211 -5.39 -2.39 -37.45
CA LEU A 211 -5.60 -3.79 -37.80
C LEU A 211 -6.15 -4.59 -36.60
N GLU A 212 -5.54 -4.40 -35.43
CA GLU A 212 -5.92 -5.07 -34.18
C GLU A 212 -7.32 -4.65 -33.75
N LEU A 213 -7.63 -3.35 -33.78
CA LEU A 213 -8.96 -2.85 -33.46
C LEU A 213 -10.01 -3.38 -34.44
N GLY A 214 -9.71 -3.41 -35.73
CA GLY A 214 -10.58 -3.99 -36.74
C GLY A 214 -10.83 -5.48 -36.52
N ALA A 215 -9.83 -6.25 -36.08
CA ALA A 215 -10.03 -7.63 -35.68
C ALA A 215 -10.91 -7.75 -34.43
N LEU A 216 -10.66 -6.92 -33.42
CA LEU A 216 -11.40 -6.92 -32.16
C LEU A 216 -12.88 -6.53 -32.32
N THR A 217 -13.24 -5.64 -33.25
CA THR A 217 -14.65 -5.33 -33.52
C THR A 217 -15.44 -6.58 -33.91
N TYR A 218 -14.87 -7.43 -34.77
CA TYR A 218 -15.50 -8.67 -35.19
C TYR A 218 -15.50 -9.74 -34.10
N CYS A 219 -14.39 -9.87 -33.36
CA CYS A 219 -14.27 -10.83 -32.27
C CYS A 219 -15.26 -10.53 -31.12
N LEU A 220 -15.35 -9.26 -30.72
CA LEU A 220 -16.20 -8.82 -29.61
C LEU A 220 -17.64 -8.54 -30.05
N LYS A 221 -17.90 -8.44 -31.36
CA LYS A 221 -19.17 -7.98 -31.94
C LYS A 221 -19.65 -6.67 -31.32
N LYS A 222 -18.71 -5.74 -31.15
CA LYS A 222 -18.95 -4.43 -30.54
C LYS A 222 -18.43 -3.32 -31.44
N ASN A 223 -19.16 -2.22 -31.43
CA ASN A 223 -18.73 -0.99 -32.08
C ASN A 223 -17.62 -0.32 -31.26
N ILE A 224 -16.57 0.16 -31.94
CA ILE A 224 -15.45 0.89 -31.33
C ILE A 224 -15.43 2.31 -31.89
N MET A 225 -15.37 3.30 -30.99
CA MET A 225 -15.21 4.72 -31.28
C MET A 225 -13.85 5.18 -30.75
N ILE A 226 -13.05 5.82 -31.58
CA ILE A 226 -11.72 6.35 -31.22
C ILE A 226 -11.77 7.87 -31.36
N PHE A 227 -11.51 8.57 -30.25
CA PHE A 227 -11.43 10.02 -30.20
C PHE A 227 -9.97 10.47 -30.19
N SER A 228 -9.62 11.43 -31.04
CA SER A 228 -8.28 12.02 -31.07
C SER A 228 -8.35 13.54 -30.98
N GLY A 229 -7.38 14.14 -30.28
CA GLY A 229 -7.30 15.60 -30.17
C GLY A 229 -6.91 16.31 -31.47
N SER A 230 -6.21 15.61 -32.38
CA SER A 230 -5.64 16.20 -33.61
C SER A 230 -6.20 15.59 -34.91
N PHE A 231 -6.90 14.46 -34.82
CA PHE A 231 -7.45 13.72 -35.96
C PHE A 231 -8.96 13.53 -35.82
N PRO A 232 -9.70 13.39 -36.92
CA PRO A 232 -11.15 13.13 -36.87
C PRO A 232 -11.44 11.82 -36.15
N ASP A 233 -12.60 11.76 -35.49
CA ASP A 233 -13.08 10.56 -34.80
C ASP A 233 -13.17 9.38 -35.78
N VAL A 234 -12.63 8.24 -35.35
CA VAL A 234 -12.64 7.00 -36.13
C VAL A 234 -13.67 6.06 -35.54
N GLU A 235 -14.56 5.57 -36.39
CA GLU A 235 -15.63 4.65 -36.02
C GLU A 235 -15.47 3.32 -36.75
N MET A 236 -15.40 2.22 -36.00
CA MET A 236 -15.24 0.86 -36.51
C MET A 236 -16.38 -0.06 -36.04
N GLY A 237 -16.74 -1.05 -36.85
CA GLY A 237 -17.81 -2.00 -36.51
C GLY A 237 -19.20 -1.38 -36.47
N LYS A 238 -19.54 -0.55 -37.48
CA LYS A 238 -20.86 0.11 -37.58
C LYS A 238 -22.00 -0.91 -37.66
N GLU A 239 -21.74 -2.02 -38.32
CA GLU A 239 -22.62 -3.18 -38.45
C GLU A 239 -22.92 -3.88 -37.11
N CYS A 240 -22.09 -3.64 -36.08
CA CYS A 240 -22.32 -4.18 -34.74
C CYS A 240 -23.25 -3.28 -33.91
N LYS A 241 -23.63 -2.08 -34.41
CA LYS A 241 -24.67 -1.26 -33.79
C LYS A 241 -26.02 -1.90 -34.13
N SER A 242 -26.64 -2.60 -33.18
CA SER A 242 -28.02 -3.06 -33.36
C SER A 242 -28.95 -1.84 -33.38
N ASP A 243 -29.79 -1.72 -34.42
CA ASP A 243 -30.89 -0.73 -34.48
C ASP A 243 -32.05 -1.02 -33.50
N ASP A 244 -31.92 -2.06 -32.66
CA ASP A 244 -33.00 -2.51 -31.80
C ASP A 244 -33.14 -1.67 -30.53
N ASN A 245 -34.25 -0.93 -30.49
CA ASN A 245 -34.85 -0.21 -29.36
C ASN A 245 -35.29 -1.14 -28.20
N THR A 246 -34.48 -2.13 -27.86
CA THR A 246 -34.68 -3.01 -26.70
C THR A 246 -33.43 -2.90 -25.84
N GLY A 247 -33.53 -2.17 -24.72
CA GLY A 247 -32.43 -1.71 -23.88
C GLY A 247 -31.54 -2.78 -23.24
N SER A 248 -30.77 -3.51 -24.06
CA SER A 248 -29.85 -4.56 -23.63
C SER A 248 -28.45 -4.32 -24.22
N ALA A 249 -27.63 -3.58 -23.47
CA ALA A 249 -26.16 -3.64 -23.40
C ALA A 249 -25.31 -3.63 -24.70
N ASN A 250 -25.80 -3.04 -25.80
CA ASN A 250 -24.94 -2.71 -26.96
C ASN A 250 -24.22 -1.37 -26.77
N SER A 251 -23.52 -1.26 -25.65
CA SER A 251 -22.66 -0.11 -25.40
C SER A 251 -21.40 -0.21 -26.25
N SER A 252 -21.11 0.85 -27.01
CA SER A 252 -19.89 1.00 -27.78
C SER A 252 -18.67 1.13 -26.86
N ILE A 253 -17.54 0.59 -27.32
CA ILE A 253 -16.23 0.77 -26.68
C ILE A 253 -15.70 2.14 -27.10
N MET A 254 -15.38 3.01 -26.14
CA MET A 254 -14.86 4.34 -26.41
C MET A 254 -13.39 4.41 -26.00
N LEU A 255 -12.52 4.69 -26.96
CA LEU A 255 -11.08 4.81 -26.78
C LEU A 255 -10.66 6.25 -27.08
N SER A 256 -9.65 6.75 -26.37
CA SER A 256 -9.05 8.06 -26.62
C SER A 256 -7.56 7.91 -26.93
N TYR A 257 -7.10 8.60 -27.96
CA TYR A 257 -5.70 8.66 -28.36
C TYR A 257 -5.21 10.11 -28.30
N GLN A 258 -4.14 10.36 -27.53
CA GLN A 258 -3.53 11.68 -27.36
C GLN A 258 -2.27 11.83 -28.20
#